data_AF-A0A2D5SCM6-F1
#
_entry.id   AF-A0A2D5SCM6-F1
#
_cell.length_a   1.000
_cell.length_b   1.000
_cell.length_c   1.000
_cell.angle_alpha   90.00
_cell.angle_beta   90.00
_cell.angle_gamma   90.00
#
_symmetry.space_group_name_H-M   'P 1'
#
loop_
_entity.id
_entity.type
_entity.pdbx_description
1 polymer ?
#
loop_
_entity_poly.entity_id
_entity_poly.type
_entity_poly.pdbx_seq_one_letter_code
_entity_poly.pdbx_strand_id
1 'polypeptide(L)'
;MWVKKSEIATMAVLLDLDVTAFEREYVRNVGIRKSLREFPNGDCVFFDGQSRRCAVYEARPRQCVTWPFWESNLRSPEAWEETCAACPGSGTGRVYNLDEIETRRKEFRV
;
A
#
# COMPACT_ATOMS: atom_id res chain seq x y z
N MET A 1 -1.91 -7.47 2.36
CA MET A 1 -1.56 -6.46 1.32
C MET A 1 -1.42 -7.12 -0.07
N TRP A 2 -2.44 -7.05 -0.93
CA TRP A 2 -2.40 -7.62 -2.30
C TRP A 2 -1.33 -7.02 -3.23
N VAL A 3 -0.66 -7.89 -3.99
CA VAL A 3 0.40 -7.53 -4.95
C VAL A 3 0.17 -8.20 -6.31
N LYS A 4 0.52 -7.49 -7.39
CA LYS A 4 0.58 -8.00 -8.77
C LYS A 4 1.99 -8.45 -9.10
N LYS A 5 2.15 -9.25 -10.16
CA LYS A 5 3.46 -9.72 -10.65
C LYS A 5 4.45 -8.58 -10.92
N SER A 6 3.96 -7.46 -11.47
CA SER A 6 4.79 -6.28 -11.73
C SER A 6 5.31 -5.64 -10.44
N GLU A 7 4.48 -5.54 -9.40
CA GLU A 7 4.86 -4.97 -8.10
C GLU A 7 5.88 -5.87 -7.40
N ILE A 8 5.67 -7.19 -7.45
CA ILE A 8 6.64 -8.19 -6.96
C ILE A 8 7.99 -8.01 -7.64
N ALA A 9 8.02 -7.89 -8.98
CA ALA A 9 9.27 -7.69 -9.71
C ALA A 9 9.99 -6.40 -9.30
N THR A 10 9.27 -5.28 -9.19
CA THR A 10 9.87 -4.01 -8.76
C THR A 10 10.42 -4.09 -7.33
N MET A 11 9.69 -4.71 -6.41
CA MET A 11 10.13 -4.87 -5.02
C MET A 11 11.32 -5.82 -4.89
N ALA A 12 11.36 -6.88 -5.71
CA ALA A 12 12.49 -7.82 -5.75
C ALA A 12 13.78 -7.12 -6.20
N VAL A 13 13.71 -6.30 -7.26
CA VAL A 13 14.85 -5.49 -7.73
C VAL A 13 15.35 -4.54 -6.64
N LEU A 14 14.44 -3.87 -5.93
CA LEU A 14 14.81 -2.94 -4.86
C LEU A 14 15.56 -3.63 -3.70
N LEU A 15 15.28 -4.91 -3.46
CA LEU A 15 15.91 -5.71 -2.41
C LEU A 15 17.10 -6.55 -2.89
N ASP A 16 17.53 -6.37 -4.15
CA ASP A 16 18.59 -7.18 -4.79
C ASP A 16 18.29 -8.69 -4.75
N LEU A 17 17.03 -9.05 -5.00
CA LEU A 17 16.54 -10.42 -5.06
C LEU A 17 15.99 -10.74 -6.44
N ASP A 18 16.09 -12.01 -6.84
CA ASP A 18 15.26 -12.51 -7.93
C ASP A 18 13.79 -12.66 -7.49
N VAL A 19 12.89 -12.69 -8.47
CA VAL A 19 11.44 -12.78 -8.23
C VAL A 19 11.06 -14.05 -7.45
N THR A 20 11.72 -15.18 -7.70
CA THR A 20 11.41 -16.45 -7.02
C THR A 20 11.82 -16.40 -5.56
N ALA A 21 12.99 -15.84 -5.24
CA ALA A 21 13.45 -15.62 -3.88
C ALA A 21 12.50 -14.68 -3.12
N PHE A 22 12.16 -13.54 -3.73
CA PHE A 22 11.21 -12.60 -3.13
C PHE A 22 9.84 -13.24 -2.86
N GLU A 23 9.29 -13.99 -3.82
CA GLU A 23 7.99 -14.64 -3.64
C GLU A 23 8.02 -15.69 -2.54
N ARG A 24 9.10 -16.46 -2.43
CA ARG A 24 9.27 -17.45 -1.37
C ARG A 24 9.29 -16.80 0.02
N GLU A 25 10.00 -15.68 0.16
CA GLU A 25 10.28 -15.05 1.45
C GLU A 25 9.15 -14.11 1.90
N TYR A 26 8.62 -13.28 1.00
CA TYR A 26 7.74 -12.17 1.37
C TYR A 26 6.29 -12.33 0.90
N VAL A 27 6.00 -13.28 0.03
CA VAL A 27 4.66 -13.45 -0.56
C VAL A 27 3.96 -14.68 0.04
N ARG A 28 2.64 -14.58 0.17
CA ARG A 28 1.72 -15.67 0.44
C ARG A 28 0.66 -15.75 -0.65
N ASN A 29 0.27 -16.96 -1.02
CA ASN A 29 -0.84 -17.19 -1.94
C ASN A 29 -2.16 -17.25 -1.15
N VAL A 30 -3.18 -16.57 -1.64
CA VAL A 30 -4.55 -16.60 -1.11
C VAL A 30 -5.48 -16.91 -2.27
N GLY A 31 -5.81 -18.20 -2.42
CA GLY A 31 -6.44 -18.71 -3.64
C GLY A 31 -5.58 -18.40 -4.86
N ILE A 32 -6.16 -17.72 -5.85
CA ILE A 32 -5.46 -17.31 -7.08
C ILE A 32 -4.70 -15.98 -6.95
N ARG A 33 -4.80 -15.29 -5.81
CA ARG A 33 -4.20 -13.96 -5.59
C ARG A 33 -2.94 -14.06 -4.75
N LYS A 34 -2.06 -13.06 -4.90
CA LYS A 34 -0.82 -12.92 -4.11
C LYS A 34 -0.94 -11.75 -3.14
N SER A 35 -0.52 -11.97 -1.90
CA SER A 35 -0.42 -10.93 -0.86
C SER A 35 0.97 -10.96 -0.26
N LEU A 36 1.47 -9.82 0.18
CA LEU A 36 2.60 -9.80 1.10
C LEU A 36 2.22 -10.52 2.41
N ARG A 37 3.21 -11.13 3.03
CA ARG A 37 3.11 -11.69 4.38
C ARG A 37 2.89 -10.54 5.38
N GLU A 38 2.24 -10.89 6.48
CA GLU A 38 1.85 -9.98 7.54
C GLU A 38 2.36 -10.56 8.86
N PHE A 39 2.75 -9.70 9.79
CA PHE A 39 3.05 -10.07 11.17
C PHE A 39 1.74 -10.37 11.94
N PRO A 40 1.79 -11.02 13.12
CA PRO A 40 0.58 -11.35 13.89
C PRO A 40 -0.30 -10.15 14.26
N ASN A 41 0.27 -8.95 14.34
CA ASN A 41 -0.45 -7.70 14.60
C ASN A 41 -1.13 -7.10 13.35
N GLY A 42 -1.01 -7.75 12.19
CA GLY A 42 -1.58 -7.30 10.93
C GLY A 42 -0.67 -6.38 10.10
N ASP A 43 0.49 -6.00 10.61
CA ASP A 43 1.43 -5.16 9.86
C ASP A 43 2.01 -5.92 8.68
N CYS A 44 2.17 -5.22 7.55
CA CYS A 44 2.89 -5.76 6.41
C CYS A 44 4.35 -6.08 6.79
N VAL A 45 4.93 -7.15 6.24
CA VAL A 45 6.33 -7.56 6.48
C VAL A 45 7.38 -6.47 6.23
N PHE A 46 7.06 -5.46 5.41
CA PHE A 46 7.95 -4.32 5.14
C PHE A 46 7.64 -3.06 5.96
N PHE A 47 6.68 -3.10 6.88
CA PHE A 47 6.41 -2.00 7.79
C PHE A 47 7.31 -2.13 9.02
N ASP A 48 8.16 -1.13 9.24
CA ASP A 48 8.96 -1.00 10.45
C ASP A 48 8.13 -0.26 11.51
N GLY A 49 7.68 -0.99 12.53
CA GLY A 49 6.89 -0.45 13.63
C GLY A 49 7.62 0.54 14.53
N GLN A 50 8.96 0.53 14.57
CA GLN A 50 9.74 1.46 15.39
C GLN A 50 9.88 2.82 14.70
N SER A 51 10.40 2.83 13.46
CA SER A 51 10.53 4.08 12.70
C SER A 51 9.23 4.55 12.07
N ARG A 52 8.19 3.68 12.05
CA ARG A 52 6.92 3.85 11.35
C ARG A 52 7.10 4.13 9.85
N ARG A 53 8.11 3.52 9.23
CA ARG A 53 8.41 3.66 7.80
C ARG A 53 8.30 2.34 7.06
N CYS A 54 8.12 2.43 5.75
CA CYS A 54 8.14 1.27 4.87
C CYS A 54 9.58 1.03 4.38
N ALA A 55 10.10 -0.20 4.56
CA ALA A 55 11.43 -0.59 4.10
C ALA A 55 11.57 -0.57 2.56
N VAL A 56 10.45 -0.64 1.84
CA VAL A 56 10.38 -0.66 0.37
C VAL A 56 9.58 0.53 -0.16
N TYR A 57 9.76 1.71 0.45
CA TYR A 57 8.93 2.91 0.19
C TYR A 57 8.81 3.29 -1.30
N GLU A 58 9.92 3.20 -2.04
CA GLU A 58 9.99 3.53 -3.48
C GLU A 58 9.27 2.50 -4.37
N ALA A 59 9.13 1.26 -3.90
CA ALA A 59 8.48 0.16 -4.62
C ALA A 59 7.14 -0.23 -3.99
N ARG A 60 6.51 0.68 -3.24
CA ARG A 60 5.24 0.41 -2.55
C ARG A 60 4.18 -0.08 -3.53
N PRO A 61 3.37 -1.09 -3.14
CA PRO A 61 2.29 -1.58 -3.99
C PRO A 61 1.21 -0.50 -4.16
N ARG A 62 0.41 -0.61 -5.22
CA ARG A 62 -0.63 0.37 -5.59
C ARG A 62 -1.51 0.78 -4.41
N GLN A 63 -1.84 -0.15 -3.51
CA GLN A 63 -2.68 0.12 -2.34
C GLN A 63 -2.06 1.18 -1.43
N CYS A 64 -0.76 1.06 -1.16
CA CYS A 64 -0.03 2.03 -0.34
C CYS A 64 0.19 3.36 -1.06
N VAL A 65 0.30 3.35 -2.39
CA VAL A 65 0.50 4.57 -3.19
C VAL A 65 -0.79 5.36 -3.34
N THR A 66 -1.94 4.69 -3.43
CA THR A 66 -3.24 5.34 -3.61
C THR A 66 -3.87 5.79 -2.29
N TRP A 67 -3.36 5.34 -1.14
CA TRP A 67 -3.76 5.90 0.15
C TRP A 67 -3.40 7.39 0.23
N PRO A 68 -4.28 8.28 0.74
CA PRO A 68 -5.56 8.00 1.41
C PRO A 68 -6.79 8.07 0.49
N PHE A 69 -6.62 8.18 -0.84
CA PHE A 69 -7.70 8.40 -1.81
C PHE A 69 -8.45 7.13 -2.22
N TRP A 70 -8.56 6.16 -1.31
CA TRP A 70 -9.40 4.99 -1.53
C TRP A 70 -10.87 5.41 -1.54
N GLU A 71 -11.68 4.69 -2.32
CA GLU A 71 -13.11 4.98 -2.46
C GLU A 71 -13.84 4.96 -1.10
N SER A 72 -13.48 4.01 -0.23
CA SER A 72 -13.98 3.94 1.14
C SER A 72 -13.77 5.21 1.96
N ASN A 73 -12.66 5.91 1.73
CA ASN A 73 -12.25 7.09 2.51
C ASN A 73 -12.87 8.37 1.94
N LEU A 74 -13.19 8.37 0.65
CA LEU A 74 -13.76 9.52 -0.07
C LEU A 74 -15.29 9.45 -0.18
N ARG A 75 -15.93 8.42 0.38
CA ARG A 75 -17.38 8.20 0.26
C ARG A 75 -18.24 9.30 0.87
N SER A 76 -17.74 9.99 1.90
CA SER A 76 -18.41 11.10 2.57
C SER A 76 -17.39 11.96 3.34
N PRO A 77 -17.73 13.21 3.71
CA PRO A 77 -16.88 14.05 4.56
C PRO A 77 -16.50 13.38 5.88
N GLU A 78 -17.44 12.67 6.52
CA GLU A 78 -17.22 11.99 7.79
C GLU A 78 -16.20 10.85 7.65
N ALA A 79 -16.28 10.06 6.56
CA ALA A 79 -15.31 9.00 6.28
C ALA A 79 -13.89 9.56 6.05
N TRP A 80 -13.80 10.75 5.46
CA TRP A 80 -12.53 11.44 5.27
C TRP A 80 -11.97 11.94 6.61
N GLU A 81 -12.80 12.50 7.48
CA GLU A 81 -12.42 12.92 8.83
C GLU A 81 -11.94 11.73 9.68
N GLU A 82 -12.66 10.59 9.67
CA GLU A 82 -12.24 9.35 10.31
C GLU A 82 -10.87 8.88 9.81
N THR A 83 -10.64 8.96 8.50
CA THR A 83 -9.35 8.60 7.87
C THR A 83 -8.22 9.52 8.35
N CYS A 84 -8.47 10.82 8.48
CA CYS A 84 -7.50 11.79 9.00
C CYS A 84 -7.22 11.61 10.49
N ALA A 85 -8.22 11.20 11.27
CA ALA A 85 -8.03 10.87 12.68
C ALA A 85 -7.18 9.59 12.87
N ALA A 86 -7.37 8.58 12.01
CA ALA A 86 -6.63 7.32 12.08
C ALA A 86 -5.21 7.40 11.51
N CYS A 87 -5.00 8.21 10.46
CA CYS A 87 -3.72 8.37 9.79
C CYS A 87 -3.27 9.83 9.79
N PRO A 88 -2.25 10.22 10.59
CA PRO A 88 -1.84 11.62 10.73
C PRO A 88 -1.23 12.23 9.45
N GLY A 89 -0.87 11.38 8.47
CA GLY A 89 -0.42 11.83 7.16
C GLY A 89 -1.58 12.17 6.20
N SER A 90 -2.81 11.76 6.51
CA SER A 90 -3.99 12.09 5.71
C SER A 90 -4.44 13.52 6.04
N GLY A 91 -4.79 14.30 5.01
CA GLY A 91 -5.14 15.71 5.17
C GLY A 91 -3.95 16.65 5.39
N THR A 92 -2.72 16.14 5.34
CA THR A 92 -1.49 16.94 5.49
C THR A 92 -0.56 16.76 4.28
N GLY A 93 0.35 17.71 4.06
CA GLY A 93 1.36 17.64 3.00
C GLY A 93 0.92 18.20 1.65
N ARG A 94 1.23 17.49 0.56
CA ARG A 94 0.98 17.95 -0.82
C ARG A 94 -0.52 18.14 -1.08
N VAL A 95 -0.88 19.28 -1.66
CA VAL A 95 -2.21 19.51 -2.20
C VAL A 95 -2.35 18.80 -3.56
N TYR A 96 -3.41 18.02 -3.70
CA TYR A 96 -3.78 17.34 -4.94
C TYR A 96 -5.04 17.98 -5.52
N ASN A 97 -5.08 18.13 -6.85
CA ASN A 97 -6.31 18.55 -7.53
C ASN A 97 -7.26 17.34 -7.72
N LEU A 98 -8.50 17.64 -8.11
CA LEU A 98 -9.54 16.62 -8.26
C LEU A 98 -9.15 15.52 -9.26
N ASP A 99 -8.54 15.88 -10.39
CA ASP A 99 -8.15 14.93 -11.44
C ASP A 99 -7.04 13.97 -10.95
N GLU A 100 -6.10 14.47 -10.16
CA GLU A 100 -5.04 13.67 -9.54
C GLU A 100 -5.58 12.67 -8.51
N ILE A 101 -6.57 13.09 -7.73
CA ILE A 101 -7.28 12.24 -6.75
C ILE A 101 -8.06 11.16 -7.50
N GLU A 102 -8.86 11.54 -8.50
CA GLU A 102 -9.66 10.61 -9.29
C GLU A 102 -8.81 9.59 -10.05
N THR A 103 -7.63 10.00 -10.53
CA THR A 103 -6.67 9.09 -11.16
C THR A 103 -6.21 8.01 -10.17
N ARG A 104 -5.79 8.41 -8.96
CA ARG A 104 -5.33 7.47 -7.91
C ARG A 104 -6.45 6.56 -7.42
N ARG A 105 -7.65 7.10 -7.21
CA ARG A 105 -8.83 6.33 -6.80
C ARG A 105 -9.13 5.19 -7.79
N LYS A 106 -8.93 5.41 -9.08
CA LYS A 106 -9.19 4.40 -10.12
C LYS A 106 -8.14 3.29 -10.18
N GLU A 107 -6.91 3.53 -9.70
CA GLU A 107 -5.84 2.52 -9.70
C GLU A 107 -6.10 1.36 -8.72
N PHE A 108 -6.84 1.63 -7.64
CA PHE A 108 -7.19 0.63 -6.65
C PHE A 108 -8.57 0.91 -6.05
N ARG A 109 -9.52 0.02 -6.33
CA ARG A 109 -10.88 0.05 -5.79
C ARG A 109 -11.02 -1.03 -4.71
N VAL A 110 -11.35 -0.59 -3.50
CA VAL A 110 -11.75 -1.41 -2.34
C VAL A 110 -12.96 -0.75 -1.71
#